data_AF-A0A7S3Y0J7-F1
#
_entry.id   AF-A0A7S3Y0J7-F1
#
_cell.length_a   1.000
_cell.length_b   1.000
_cell.length_c   1.000
_cell.angle_alpha   90.00
_cell.angle_beta   90.00
_cell.angle_gamma   90.00
#
_symmetry.space_group_name_H-M   'P 1'
#
loop_
_entity.id
_entity.type
_entity.pdbx_description
1 polymer ?
#
loop_
_entity_poly.entity_id
_entity_poly.type
_entity_poly.pdbx_seq_one_letter_code
_entity_poly.pdbx_strand_id
1 'polypeptide(L)'
;YDLGSGTGRAVFAAAMVLDLKYAAGIEILPRLHGASYEILEKYTRTLMRRISDPPLIKFFNGSFLDSEYDWTDGDLVFANSTCFEEALLDAVARRGEGPGGLRPGARVVTFTLALRSAWFRIIYKKRFNMSWGPATVYIHQKLSEEQYRQRLSQPTEYDDDQGISRAEILEQKVAAAEASDV
;
A
#
# COMPACT_ATOMS: atom_id res chain seq x y z
N TYR A 1 2.09 4.11 5.41
CA TYR A 1 0.71 3.85 5.85
C TYR A 1 0.45 2.37 5.95
N ASP A 2 -0.36 1.95 6.92
CA ASP A 2 -0.88 0.59 7.11
C ASP A 2 -2.41 0.61 6.94
N LEU A 3 -2.91 -0.03 5.88
CA LEU A 3 -4.31 -0.08 5.50
C LEU A 3 -4.97 -1.31 6.13
N GLY A 4 -5.80 -1.10 7.16
CA GLY A 4 -6.30 -2.19 8.01
C GLY A 4 -5.31 -2.53 9.12
N SER A 5 -4.87 -1.51 9.85
CA SER A 5 -3.74 -1.62 10.79
C SER A 5 -4.00 -2.48 12.04
N GLY A 6 -5.26 -2.83 12.31
CA GLY A 6 -5.65 -3.60 13.49
C GLY A 6 -5.15 -2.96 14.78
N THR A 7 -4.33 -3.70 15.52
CA THR A 7 -3.72 -3.21 16.78
C THR A 7 -2.40 -2.42 16.57
N GLY A 8 -2.05 -2.10 15.33
CA GLY A 8 -0.90 -1.26 14.98
C GLY A 8 0.44 -1.97 14.94
N ARG A 9 0.48 -3.31 14.99
CA ARG A 9 1.74 -4.08 15.05
C ARG A 9 2.68 -3.79 13.88
N ALA A 10 2.17 -3.74 12.65
CA ALA A 10 3.00 -3.47 11.48
C ALA A 10 3.50 -2.01 11.46
N VAL A 11 2.66 -1.05 11.88
CA VAL A 11 3.07 0.36 12.08
C VAL A 11 4.23 0.46 13.06
N PHE A 12 4.13 -0.16 14.24
CA PHE A 12 5.22 -0.14 15.24
C PHE A 12 6.47 -0.88 14.76
N ALA A 13 6.32 -2.04 14.11
CA ALA A 13 7.45 -2.77 13.56
C ALA A 13 8.19 -1.93 12.51
N ALA A 14 7.46 -1.28 11.59
CA ALA A 14 8.04 -0.37 10.61
C ALA A 14 8.74 0.82 11.28
N ALA A 15 8.10 1.45 12.26
CA ALA A 15 8.66 2.57 13.02
C ALA A 15 9.93 2.23 13.83
N MET A 16 10.15 0.95 14.16
CA MET A 16 11.33 0.50 14.91
C MET A 16 12.46 -0.01 14.01
N VAL A 17 12.15 -0.52 12.82
CA VAL A 17 13.11 -1.19 11.93
C VAL A 17 13.55 -0.29 10.78
N LEU A 18 12.73 0.68 10.40
CA LEU A 18 12.98 1.58 9.28
C LEU A 18 13.24 3.01 9.79
N ASP A 19 14.02 3.77 9.02
CA ASP A 19 14.21 5.20 9.23
C ASP A 19 13.02 5.97 8.62
N LEU A 20 11.94 6.07 9.38
CA LEU A 20 10.73 6.78 8.99
C LEU A 20 10.63 8.11 9.72
N LYS A 21 10.09 9.13 9.04
CA LYS A 21 9.65 10.36 9.70
C LYS A 21 8.21 10.29 10.19
N TYR A 22 7.40 9.48 9.51
CA TYR A 22 5.98 9.35 9.80
C TYR A 22 5.52 7.91 9.54
N ALA A 23 4.70 7.38 10.45
CA ALA A 23 4.06 6.08 10.32
C ALA A 23 2.60 6.18 10.79
N ALA A 24 1.67 5.70 9.96
CA ALA A 24 0.26 5.76 10.30
C ALA A 24 -0.48 4.48 9.95
N GLY A 25 -1.46 4.15 10.78
CA GLY A 25 -2.40 3.07 10.56
C GLY A 25 -3.84 3.56 10.49
N ILE A 26 -4.60 3.05 9.53
CA ILE A 26 -6.03 3.33 9.38
C ILE A 26 -6.78 2.02 9.66
N GLU A 27 -7.72 2.03 10.58
CA GLU A 27 -8.47 0.84 11.02
C GLU A 27 -9.96 1.16 11.16
N ILE A 28 -10.79 0.36 10.50
CA ILE A 28 -12.24 0.59 10.47
C ILE A 28 -12.93 0.12 11.76
N LEU A 29 -12.42 -0.94 12.40
CA LEU A 29 -13.00 -1.52 13.61
C LEU A 29 -12.60 -0.72 14.86
N PRO A 30 -13.54 -0.02 15.53
CA PRO A 30 -13.20 0.90 16.62
C PRO A 30 -12.49 0.23 17.79
N ARG A 31 -12.79 -1.05 18.08
CA ARG A 31 -12.14 -1.81 19.15
C ARG A 31 -10.66 -2.10 18.86
N LEU A 32 -10.32 -2.40 17.60
CA LEU A 32 -8.93 -2.64 17.22
C LEU A 32 -8.14 -1.33 17.21
N HIS A 33 -8.74 -0.27 16.67
CA HIS A 33 -8.20 1.08 16.76
C HIS A 33 -7.98 1.53 18.22
N GLY A 34 -8.94 1.30 19.11
CA GLY A 34 -8.78 1.63 20.53
C GLY A 34 -7.55 0.96 21.14
N ALA A 35 -7.35 -0.32 20.83
CA ALA A 35 -6.16 -1.05 21.26
C ALA A 35 -4.85 -0.51 20.66
N SER A 36 -4.84 -0.07 19.39
CA SER A 36 -3.64 0.54 18.79
C SER A 36 -3.29 1.88 19.46
N TYR A 37 -4.31 2.67 19.82
CA TYR A 37 -4.15 3.92 20.55
C TYR A 37 -3.61 3.71 21.97
N GLU A 38 -4.11 2.72 22.72
CA GLU A 38 -3.56 2.36 24.03
C GLU A 38 -2.08 1.98 23.97
N ILE A 39 -1.68 1.25 22.92
CA ILE A 39 -0.27 0.90 22.68
C ILE A 39 0.55 2.15 22.34
N LEU A 40 0.01 3.08 21.54
CA LEU A 40 0.67 4.36 21.23
C LEU A 40 0.90 5.21 22.47
N GLU A 41 -0.07 5.30 23.38
CA GLU A 41 0.13 5.99 24.66
C GLU A 41 1.26 5.35 25.47
N LYS A 42 1.25 4.02 25.58
CA LYS A 42 2.29 3.29 26.31
C LYS A 42 3.66 3.52 25.68
N TYR A 43 3.77 3.41 24.35
CA TYR A 43 5.00 3.69 23.60
C TYR A 43 5.51 5.11 23.88
N THR A 44 4.63 6.10 23.80
CA THR A 44 4.94 7.53 24.01
C THR A 44 5.48 7.78 25.43
N ARG A 45 4.85 7.18 26.44
CA ARG A 45 5.25 7.33 27.85
C ARG A 45 6.57 6.62 28.18
N THR A 46 6.90 5.52 27.51
CA THR A 46 7.97 4.61 27.95
C THR A 46 9.20 4.58 27.05
N LEU A 47 9.00 4.51 25.73
CA LEU A 47 10.05 4.21 24.75
C LEU A 47 10.43 5.43 23.91
N MET A 48 9.45 6.28 23.56
CA MET A 48 9.68 7.41 22.65
C MET A 48 10.80 8.34 23.14
N ARG A 49 10.88 8.59 24.45
CA ARG A 49 11.95 9.43 25.05
C ARG A 49 13.34 8.79 25.02
N ARG A 50 13.44 7.50 24.72
CA ARG A 50 14.70 6.74 24.65
C ARG A 50 15.23 6.60 23.22
N ILE A 51 14.46 7.03 22.24
CA ILE A 51 14.80 6.95 20.82
C ILE A 51 15.27 8.34 20.38
N SER A 52 16.42 8.39 19.71
CA SER A 52 16.89 9.63 19.08
C SER A 52 16.12 9.82 17.78
N ASP A 53 15.36 10.91 17.67
CA ASP A 53 14.47 11.22 16.53
C ASP A 53 13.41 10.13 16.24
N PRO A 54 12.45 9.88 17.16
CA PRO A 54 11.41 8.88 16.93
C PRO A 54 10.45 9.32 15.80
N PRO A 55 9.98 8.39 14.95
CA PRO A 55 8.95 8.70 13.96
C PRO A 55 7.68 9.22 14.63
N LEU A 56 6.98 10.14 13.96
CA LEU A 56 5.63 10.50 14.34
C LEU A 56 4.68 9.33 14.01
N ILE A 57 4.06 8.75 15.03
CA ILE A 57 3.10 7.64 14.88
C ILE A 57 1.67 8.17 15.07
N LYS A 58 0.76 7.84 14.14
CA LYS A 58 -0.67 8.15 14.25
C LYS A 58 -1.55 6.94 13.95
N PHE A 59 -2.72 6.88 14.58
CA PHE A 59 -3.77 5.93 14.27
C PHE A 59 -5.07 6.67 13.98
N PHE A 60 -5.82 6.17 13.01
CA PHE A 60 -7.08 6.75 12.56
C PHE A 60 -8.18 5.69 12.56
N ASN A 61 -9.37 6.03 13.05
CA ASN A 61 -10.52 5.14 13.04
C ASN A 61 -11.44 5.46 11.86
N GLY A 62 -11.37 4.65 10.81
CA GLY A 62 -12.21 4.83 9.63
C GLY A 62 -11.82 3.91 8.48
N SER A 63 -12.49 4.07 7.35
CA SER A 63 -12.14 3.34 6.13
C SER A 63 -10.99 4.06 5.43
N PHE A 64 -9.94 3.34 5.05
CA PHE A 64 -8.86 3.91 4.23
C PHE A 64 -9.29 4.27 2.79
N LEU A 65 -10.56 4.05 2.44
CA LEU A 65 -11.19 4.54 1.22
C LEU A 65 -11.93 5.87 1.43
N ASP A 66 -12.13 6.34 2.66
CA ASP A 66 -12.77 7.64 2.89
C ASP A 66 -11.84 8.77 2.42
N SER A 67 -12.41 9.86 1.93
CA SER A 67 -11.64 11.01 1.41
C SER A 67 -10.88 11.78 2.49
N GLU A 68 -11.27 11.62 3.76
CA GLU A 68 -10.58 12.22 4.91
C GLU A 68 -9.22 11.56 5.18
N TYR A 69 -9.01 10.33 4.71
CA TYR A 69 -7.77 9.58 4.88
C TYR A 69 -7.02 9.45 3.57
N ASP A 70 -6.28 10.51 3.24
CA ASP A 70 -5.32 10.49 2.15
C ASP A 70 -4.02 9.80 2.62
N TRP A 71 -3.63 8.75 1.90
CA TRP A 71 -2.39 8.00 2.12
C TRP A 71 -1.46 8.04 0.90
N THR A 72 -1.82 8.81 -0.13
CA THR A 72 -1.10 8.88 -1.41
C THR A 72 0.21 9.66 -1.32
N ASP A 73 0.45 10.38 -0.23
CA ASP A 73 1.75 10.94 0.13
C ASP A 73 2.73 9.89 0.70
N GLY A 74 2.29 8.64 0.85
CA GLY A 74 3.06 7.55 1.43
C GLY A 74 4.21 7.03 0.56
N ASP A 75 5.37 6.85 1.18
CA ASP A 75 6.54 6.21 0.55
C ASP A 75 6.45 4.68 0.57
N LEU A 76 5.79 4.18 1.60
CA LEU A 76 5.53 2.77 1.85
C LEU A 76 4.10 2.62 2.34
N VAL A 77 3.30 1.87 1.59
CA VAL A 77 1.95 1.47 1.92
C VAL A 77 1.95 -0.04 2.16
N PHE A 78 1.39 -0.46 3.28
CA PHE A 78 1.29 -1.85 3.67
C PHE A 78 -0.18 -2.20 3.86
N ALA A 79 -0.61 -3.36 3.36
CA ALA A 79 -1.91 -3.91 3.64
C ALA A 79 -1.74 -5.41 3.85
N ASN A 80 -2.06 -5.92 5.04
CA ASN A 80 -2.20 -7.37 5.23
C ASN A 80 -3.52 -7.84 4.61
N SER A 81 -3.56 -7.83 3.28
CA SER A 81 -4.77 -7.92 2.46
C SER A 81 -5.28 -9.35 2.24
N THR A 82 -4.85 -10.31 3.05
CA THR A 82 -5.19 -11.74 2.88
C THR A 82 -6.70 -11.96 2.79
N CYS A 83 -7.49 -11.16 3.54
CA CYS A 83 -8.94 -11.23 3.59
C CYS A 83 -9.64 -10.07 2.85
N PHE A 84 -8.91 -9.32 2.02
CA PHE A 84 -9.52 -8.25 1.24
C PHE A 84 -10.16 -8.86 -0.01
N GLU A 85 -11.39 -8.45 -0.28
CA GLU A 85 -12.05 -8.77 -1.54
C GLU A 85 -11.35 -8.03 -2.70
N GLU A 86 -11.44 -8.58 -3.92
CA GLU A 86 -10.83 -7.98 -5.11
C GLU A 86 -11.26 -6.53 -5.31
N ALA A 87 -12.56 -6.22 -5.15
CA ALA A 87 -13.08 -4.87 -5.30
C ALA A 87 -12.45 -3.85 -4.33
N LEU A 88 -12.07 -4.29 -3.12
CA LEU A 88 -11.37 -3.46 -2.14
C LEU A 88 -9.92 -3.22 -2.56
N LEU A 89 -9.23 -4.25 -3.05
CA LEU A 89 -7.88 -4.11 -3.61
C LEU A 89 -7.86 -3.24 -4.86
N ASP A 90 -8.86 -3.33 -5.72
CA ASP A 90 -9.01 -2.47 -6.90
C ASP A 90 -9.21 -1.01 -6.50
N ALA A 91 -9.97 -0.75 -5.43
CA ALA A 91 -10.13 0.60 -4.90
C ALA A 91 -8.82 1.15 -4.33
N VAL A 92 -7.99 0.31 -3.69
CA VAL A 92 -6.63 0.68 -3.27
C VAL A 92 -5.76 0.98 -4.48
N ALA A 93 -5.78 0.13 -5.52
CA ALA A 93 -5.00 0.33 -6.73
C ALA A 93 -5.37 1.66 -7.41
N ARG A 94 -6.68 1.92 -7.56
CA ARG A 94 -7.24 3.15 -8.15
C ARG A 94 -6.84 4.42 -7.40
N ARG A 95 -6.79 4.38 -6.05
CA ARG A 95 -6.34 5.54 -5.27
C ARG A 95 -4.82 5.78 -5.39
N GLY A 96 -4.05 4.71 -5.55
CA GLY A 96 -2.59 4.81 -5.65
C GLY A 96 -2.04 5.07 -7.06
N GLU A 97 -2.83 4.88 -8.11
CA GLU A 97 -2.38 4.95 -9.50
C GLU A 97 -2.42 6.36 -10.11
N GLY A 98 -1.92 6.50 -11.33
CA GLY A 98 -1.93 7.79 -12.04
C GLY A 98 -0.93 8.82 -11.52
N PRO A 99 -0.95 10.04 -12.10
CA PRO A 99 -0.12 11.15 -11.65
C PRO A 99 -0.59 11.79 -10.34
N GLY A 100 -1.87 11.64 -9.98
CA GLY A 100 -2.44 12.15 -8.72
C GLY A 100 -2.42 11.16 -7.55
N GLY A 101 -1.92 9.95 -7.77
CA GLY A 101 -1.79 8.92 -6.73
C GLY A 101 -0.42 8.95 -6.03
N LEU A 102 0.08 7.76 -5.68
CA LEU A 102 1.38 7.61 -5.02
C LEU A 102 2.52 8.20 -5.87
N ARG A 103 3.53 8.76 -5.20
CA ARG A 103 4.73 9.25 -5.88
C ARG A 103 5.50 8.11 -6.59
N PRO A 104 6.17 8.38 -7.72
CA PRO A 104 7.06 7.41 -8.35
C PRO A 104 8.09 6.84 -7.36
N GLY A 105 8.29 5.53 -7.40
CA GLY A 105 9.19 4.82 -6.50
C GLY A 105 8.59 4.41 -5.16
N ALA A 106 7.41 4.93 -4.78
CA ALA A 106 6.67 4.45 -3.62
C ALA A 106 6.40 2.94 -3.72
N ARG A 107 6.32 2.27 -2.57
CA ARG A 107 6.12 0.82 -2.51
C ARG A 107 4.79 0.45 -1.88
N VAL A 108 4.12 -0.55 -2.44
CA VAL A 108 2.89 -1.10 -1.86
C VAL A 108 3.06 -2.60 -1.61
N VAL A 109 2.85 -3.02 -0.37
CA VAL A 109 2.94 -4.43 0.05
C VAL A 109 1.54 -4.99 0.22
N THR A 110 1.23 -6.08 -0.49
CA THR A 110 -0.03 -6.82 -0.36
C THR A 110 0.22 -8.32 -0.16
N PHE A 111 -0.83 -9.01 0.26
CA PHE A 111 -0.83 -10.43 0.59
C PHE A 111 -1.94 -11.16 -0.18
N THR A 112 -1.66 -12.41 -0.57
CA THR A 112 -2.54 -13.33 -1.31
C THR A 112 -2.80 -12.91 -2.76
N LEU A 113 -3.23 -11.68 -2.99
CA LEU A 113 -3.51 -11.10 -4.30
C LEU A 113 -2.60 -9.88 -4.54
N ALA A 114 -2.17 -9.69 -5.79
CA ALA A 114 -1.42 -8.52 -6.22
C ALA A 114 -2.36 -7.34 -6.51
N LEU A 115 -1.80 -6.12 -6.60
CA LEU A 115 -2.56 -4.96 -7.05
C LEU A 115 -2.79 -5.01 -8.55
N ARG A 116 -4.06 -4.86 -8.95
CA ARG A 116 -4.48 -4.83 -10.36
C ARG A 116 -4.33 -3.42 -10.92
N SER A 117 -3.11 -3.01 -11.23
CA SER A 117 -2.84 -1.73 -11.92
C SER A 117 -1.50 -1.72 -12.66
N ALA A 118 -1.51 -1.23 -13.90
CA ALA A 118 -0.31 -1.12 -14.72
C ALA A 118 0.61 0.03 -14.28
N TRP A 119 0.15 0.94 -13.41
CA TRP A 119 0.99 1.96 -12.77
C TRP A 119 1.94 1.39 -11.73
N PHE A 120 1.77 0.12 -11.39
CA PHE A 120 2.61 -0.60 -10.45
C PHE A 120 3.25 -1.80 -11.13
N ARG A 121 4.54 -1.99 -10.87
CA ARG A 121 5.23 -3.25 -11.21
C ARG A 121 5.50 -4.05 -9.95
N ILE A 122 5.40 -5.37 -10.02
CA ILE A 122 5.88 -6.25 -8.94
C ILE A 122 7.41 -6.31 -9.02
N ILE A 123 8.08 -5.96 -7.92
CA ILE A 123 9.54 -6.06 -7.78
C ILE A 123 9.98 -7.20 -6.86
N TYR A 124 9.02 -7.79 -6.14
CA TYR A 124 9.26 -8.94 -5.30
C TYR A 124 7.96 -9.74 -5.12
N LYS A 125 8.08 -11.05 -5.27
CA LYS A 125 7.01 -12.02 -5.04
C LYS A 125 7.60 -13.19 -4.28
N LYS A 126 7.00 -13.56 -3.14
CA LYS A 126 7.39 -14.78 -2.43
C LYS A 126 6.25 -15.35 -1.60
N ARG A 127 6.09 -16.67 -1.68
CA ARG A 127 5.21 -17.42 -0.79
C ARG A 127 5.92 -17.70 0.54
N PHE A 128 5.27 -17.33 1.64
CA PHE A 128 5.76 -17.55 3.00
C PHE A 128 4.78 -18.43 3.78
N ASN A 129 5.31 -19.23 4.70
CA ASN A 129 4.51 -19.92 5.71
C ASN A 129 4.34 -18.98 6.92
N MET A 130 3.13 -18.45 7.11
CA MET A 130 2.80 -17.62 8.26
C MET A 130 2.27 -18.47 9.40
N SER A 131 2.14 -17.89 10.60
CA SER A 131 1.50 -18.56 11.74
C SER A 131 0.00 -18.80 11.55
N TRP A 132 -0.61 -18.17 10.53
CA TRP A 132 -2.02 -18.32 10.15
C TRP A 132 -2.20 -19.03 8.79
N GLY A 133 -1.16 -19.73 8.31
CA GLY A 133 -1.17 -20.43 7.02
C GLY A 133 -0.32 -19.74 5.96
N PRO A 134 -0.17 -20.37 4.78
CA PRO A 134 0.66 -19.83 3.71
C PRO A 134 0.02 -18.60 3.06
N ALA A 135 0.83 -17.57 2.78
CA ALA A 135 0.41 -16.39 2.03
C ALA A 135 1.50 -15.99 1.02
N THR A 136 1.08 -15.50 -0.14
CA THR A 136 2.00 -14.89 -1.12
C THR A 136 2.11 -13.41 -0.81
N VAL A 137 3.34 -12.92 -0.62
CA VAL A 137 3.63 -11.50 -0.43
C VAL A 137 4.07 -10.91 -1.76
N TYR A 138 3.48 -9.78 -2.11
CA TYR A 138 3.86 -8.98 -3.27
C TYR A 138 4.36 -7.61 -2.80
N ILE A 139 5.50 -7.17 -3.34
CA ILE A 139 5.96 -5.79 -3.21
C ILE A 139 5.87 -5.15 -4.59
N HIS A 140 5.03 -4.13 -4.68
CA HIS A 140 4.83 -3.32 -5.85
C HIS A 140 5.68 -2.06 -5.75
N GLN A 141 6.16 -1.56 -6.87
CA GLN A 141 6.76 -0.22 -6.98
C GLN A 141 5.91 0.61 -7.94
N LYS A 142 5.52 1.80 -7.49
CA LYS A 142 4.85 2.82 -8.30
C LYS A 142 5.79 3.32 -9.39
N LEU A 143 5.32 3.31 -10.63
CA LEU A 143 6.08 3.78 -11.79
C LEU A 143 5.96 5.30 -11.94
N SER A 144 7.02 5.90 -12.47
CA SER A 144 6.93 7.21 -13.12
C SER A 144 6.08 7.11 -14.39
N GLU A 145 5.61 8.25 -14.90
CA GLU A 145 4.80 8.28 -16.12
C GLU A 145 5.56 7.74 -17.34
N GLU A 146 6.86 8.04 -17.45
CA GLU A 146 7.72 7.48 -18.49
C GLU A 146 7.78 5.95 -18.41
N GLN A 147 8.03 5.41 -17.23
CA GLN A 147 8.09 3.96 -16.99
C GLN A 147 6.73 3.28 -17.21
N TYR A 148 5.63 3.95 -16.87
CA TYR A 148 4.28 3.47 -17.13
C TYR A 148 4.05 3.33 -18.64
N ARG A 149 4.34 4.36 -19.43
CA ARG A 149 4.20 4.32 -20.90
C ARG A 149 5.06 3.21 -21.52
N GLN A 150 6.28 3.03 -21.02
CA GLN A 150 7.16 1.93 -21.44
C GLN A 150 6.53 0.57 -21.11
N ARG A 151 6.00 0.38 -19.89
CA ARG A 151 5.34 -0.85 -19.46
C ARG A 151 4.12 -1.19 -20.31
N LEU A 152 3.31 -0.22 -20.73
CA LEU A 152 2.17 -0.48 -21.62
C LEU A 152 2.58 -1.06 -22.99
N SER A 153 3.86 -0.95 -23.36
CA SER A 153 4.40 -1.51 -24.60
C SER A 153 5.09 -2.87 -24.43
N GLN A 154 5.36 -3.28 -23.18
CA GLN A 154 6.16 -4.46 -22.88
C GLN A 154 5.55 -5.26 -21.71
N PRO A 155 5.09 -6.50 -21.93
CA PRO A 155 4.54 -7.33 -20.87
C PRO A 155 5.63 -7.69 -19.84
N THR A 156 5.22 -7.89 -18.59
CA THR A 156 6.11 -8.35 -17.51
C THR A 156 5.75 -9.77 -17.06
N GLU A 157 6.70 -10.48 -16.44
CA GLU A 157 6.47 -11.85 -15.93
C GLU A 157 5.38 -11.94 -14.85
N TYR A 158 4.97 -10.81 -14.30
CA TYR A 158 3.99 -10.69 -13.23
C TYR A 158 2.63 -10.15 -13.70
N ASP A 159 2.42 -9.97 -15.00
CA ASP A 159 1.14 -9.45 -15.51
C ASP A 159 -0.03 -10.40 -15.16
N ASP A 160 0.21 -11.71 -15.24
CA ASP A 160 -0.76 -12.75 -14.84
C ASP A 160 -1.08 -12.67 -13.34
N ASP A 161 -0.09 -12.35 -12.49
CA ASP A 161 -0.30 -12.19 -11.05
C ASP A 161 -1.15 -10.95 -10.71
N GLN A 162 -1.05 -9.91 -11.53
CA GLN A 162 -1.84 -8.68 -11.36
C GLN A 162 -3.23 -8.80 -12.00
N GLY A 163 -3.56 -9.91 -12.66
CA GLY A 163 -4.87 -10.12 -13.27
C GLY A 163 -5.24 -9.01 -14.26
N ILE A 164 -4.26 -8.41 -14.92
CA ILE A 164 -4.45 -7.37 -15.94
C ILE A 164 -4.28 -8.05 -17.30
N SER A 165 -5.37 -8.18 -18.04
CA SER A 165 -5.33 -8.71 -19.39
C SER A 165 -4.64 -7.73 -20.35
N ARG A 166 -4.08 -8.25 -21.44
CA ARG A 166 -3.53 -7.41 -22.52
C ARG A 166 -4.56 -6.46 -23.12
N ALA A 167 -5.83 -6.83 -23.13
CA ALA A 167 -6.92 -5.97 -23.59
C ALA A 167 -7.08 -4.75 -22.68
N GLU A 168 -7.09 -4.95 -21.35
CA GLU A 168 -7.17 -3.86 -20.37
C GLU A 168 -5.94 -2.94 -20.45
N ILE A 169 -4.74 -3.48 -20.68
CA ILE A 169 -3.52 -2.69 -20.91
C ILE A 169 -3.64 -1.83 -22.17
N LEU A 170 -4.20 -2.37 -23.25
CA LEU A 170 -4.40 -1.65 -24.52
C LEU A 170 -5.46 -0.55 -24.38
N GLU A 171 -6.56 -0.80 -23.69
CA GLU A 171 -7.57 0.22 -23.37
C GLU A 171 -6.95 1.38 -22.57
N GLN A 172 -6.16 1.07 -21.54
CA GLN A 172 -5.45 2.08 -20.76
C GLN A 172 -4.44 2.87 -21.61
N LYS A 173 -3.78 2.22 -22.58
CA LYS A 173 -2.86 2.88 -23.51
C LYS A 173 -3.55 3.86 -24.44
N VAL A 174 -4.75 3.52 -24.93
CA VAL A 174 -5.56 4.44 -25.75
C VAL A 174 -6.01 5.64 -24.92
N ALA A 175 -6.54 5.41 -23.72
CA ALA A 175 -6.98 6.48 -22.82
C ALA A 175 -5.82 7.41 -22.40
N ALA A 176 -4.63 6.86 -22.14
CA ALA A 176 -3.46 7.65 -21.79
C ALA A 176 -2.93 8.52 -22.95
N ALA A 177 -3.05 8.05 -24.19
CA ALA A 177 -2.67 8.82 -25.38
C ALA A 177 -3.64 9.99 -25.63
N GLU A 178 -4.95 9.75 -25.48
CA GLU A 178 -5.99 10.78 -25.64
C GLU A 178 -5.88 11.90 -24.58
N ALA A 179 -5.47 11.56 -23.35
CA ALA A 179 -5.28 12.55 -22.28
C ALA A 179 -4.03 13.43 -22.47
N SER A 180 -3.10 13.05 -23.35
CA SER A 180 -1.88 13.82 -23.65
C SER A 180 -2.00 14.72 -24.90
N ASP A 181 -3.07 14.58 -25.68
CA ASP A 181 -3.39 15.40 -26.86
C ASP A 181 -4.37 16.56 -26.56
N VAL A 182 -4.65 16.82 -25.27
CA VAL A 182 -5.49 17.92 -24.74
C VAL A 182 -4.66 18.85 -23.86
#